data_AF-A0A0L8FNI9-F1
#
_entry.id   AF-A0A0L8FNI9-F1
#
_cell.length_a   1.000
_cell.length_b   1.000
_cell.length_c   1.000
_cell.angle_alpha   90.00
_cell.angle_beta   90.00
_cell.angle_gamma   90.00
#
_symmetry.space_group_name_H-M   'P 1'
#
loop_
_entity.id
_entity.type
_entity.pdbx_description
1 polymer ?
#
loop_
_entity_poly.entity_id
_entity_poly.type
_entity_poly.pdbx_seq_one_letter_code
_entity_poly.pdbx_strand_id
1 'polypeptide(L)'
;RYRKGFEVHPNEYAGINLSTLLVISGETMEMSQELKKIGFTLNHLIGQKGGFESLADYWDVATFFEMSVLGENYAKVSQAAMCMFRLNPPNWYLKSTIGNIKLISKFRKSEPDPSNYSKSEMTQFHFWMEFFVDAVEEVVTFVQFPCLVLEPNRVFLPSYIQVNNNDERKNVHLWNIKDQDGKQGGEWTFEVDTIKKISLYKRDSRAILLYVQNSDDFHIYFSSAVQATRFYNLMCEMVDNENQVTDTEEPDGCYEYEYDDKNRKIVLGRGSFGVVYAARNRNTQVRIAVKEVPEKNLEEVQPLHEEIKLHSHLSHKNIVKYLGSVSEDGFFKIFMEQVPGGSLSQLLRSKWGPLKDAETTIVFYTKQILEGLKYL
;
A
#
# COMPACT_ATOMS: atom_id res chain seq x y z
N ARG A 1 26.19 31.13 8.89
CA ARG A 1 24.83 31.71 8.72
C ARG A 1 23.86 31.10 9.73
N TYR A 2 23.78 29.77 9.86
CA TYR A 2 22.96 29.10 10.88
C TYR A 2 23.28 29.52 12.33
N ARG A 3 24.56 29.63 12.72
CA ARG A 3 24.97 30.15 14.04
C ARG A 3 24.32 31.50 14.39
N LYS A 4 24.52 32.50 13.53
CA LYS A 4 23.92 33.84 13.69
C LYS A 4 22.39 33.78 13.69
N GLY A 5 21.78 32.92 12.87
CA GLY A 5 20.33 32.74 12.83
C GLY A 5 19.78 32.17 14.15
N PHE A 6 20.45 31.17 14.70
CA PHE A 6 20.06 30.52 15.95
C PHE A 6 20.26 31.42 17.18
N GLU A 7 21.30 32.26 17.19
CA GLU A 7 21.52 33.26 18.24
C GLU A 7 20.44 34.35 18.27
N VAL A 8 19.95 34.77 17.10
CA VAL A 8 18.92 35.82 16.98
C VAL A 8 17.53 35.26 17.22
N HIS A 9 17.22 34.10 16.68
CA HIS A 9 15.93 33.44 16.83
C HIS A 9 16.10 31.92 16.86
N PRO A 10 16.21 31.31 18.06
CA PRO A 10 16.33 29.87 18.20
C PRO A 10 15.16 29.15 17.55
N ASN A 11 15.44 28.31 16.56
CA ASN A 11 14.46 27.48 15.88
C ASN A 11 15.09 26.12 15.51
N GLU A 12 14.23 25.15 15.26
CA GLU A 12 14.58 23.76 15.04
C GLU A 12 15.50 23.59 13.83
N TYR A 13 15.12 24.21 12.71
CA TYR A 13 15.85 24.14 11.46
C TYR A 13 17.28 24.69 11.57
N ALA A 14 17.46 25.86 12.18
CA ALA A 14 18.77 26.47 12.36
C ALA A 14 19.62 25.68 13.38
N GLY A 15 19.00 25.16 14.44
CA GLY A 15 19.68 24.39 15.48
C GLY A 15 20.21 23.05 14.99
N ILE A 16 19.41 22.29 14.23
CA ILE A 16 19.83 21.02 13.63
C ILE A 16 20.97 21.25 12.64
N ASN A 17 20.79 22.15 11.67
CA ASN A 17 21.81 22.38 10.64
C ASN A 17 23.13 22.86 11.25
N LEU A 18 23.06 23.69 12.30
CA LEU A 18 24.23 24.09 13.06
C LEU A 18 24.87 22.90 13.79
N SER A 19 24.07 22.07 14.46
CA SER A 19 24.55 20.86 15.15
C SER A 19 25.26 19.91 14.18
N THR A 20 24.69 19.65 13.01
CA THR A 20 25.30 18.84 11.96
C THR A 20 26.64 19.41 11.50
N LEU A 21 26.74 20.73 11.30
CA LEU A 21 28.00 21.39 10.92
C LEU A 21 29.06 21.31 12.03
N LEU A 22 28.68 21.44 13.30
CA LEU A 22 29.59 21.29 14.43
C LEU A 22 30.14 19.86 14.49
N VAL A 23 29.29 18.85 14.31
CA VAL A 23 29.72 17.45 14.21
C VAL A 23 30.69 17.24 13.03
N ILE A 24 30.41 17.81 11.85
CA ILE A 24 31.31 17.75 10.68
C ILE A 24 32.67 18.39 10.99
N SER A 25 32.70 19.48 11.75
CA SER A 25 33.95 20.11 12.19
C SER A 25 34.69 19.30 13.27
N GLY A 26 34.12 18.18 13.72
CA GLY A 26 34.71 17.27 14.67
C GLY A 26 34.39 17.59 16.12
N GLU A 27 33.35 18.38 16.39
CA GLU A 27 32.86 18.60 17.75
C GLU A 27 32.00 17.42 18.22
N THR A 28 32.08 17.08 19.51
CA THR A 28 31.23 16.07 20.15
C THR A 28 30.35 16.70 21.21
N MET A 29 29.25 16.03 21.55
CA MET A 29 28.35 16.47 22.63
C MET A 29 29.06 16.58 23.97
N GLU A 30 30.14 15.82 24.19
CA GLU A 30 30.92 15.86 25.43
C GLU A 30 31.84 17.10 25.49
N MET A 31 32.51 17.41 24.37
CA MET A 31 33.56 18.42 24.29
C MET A 31 33.02 19.83 24.00
N SER A 32 31.92 19.95 23.28
CA SER A 32 31.40 21.25 22.83
C SER A 32 30.29 21.78 23.72
N GLN A 33 30.55 22.90 24.40
CA GLN A 33 29.52 23.65 25.13
C GLN A 33 28.47 24.25 24.18
N GLU A 34 28.85 24.62 22.96
CA GLU A 34 27.93 25.13 21.95
C GLU A 34 26.92 24.06 21.56
N LEU A 35 27.40 22.84 21.26
CA LEU A 35 26.54 21.71 20.89
C LEU A 35 25.61 21.28 22.03
N LYS A 36 26.10 21.27 23.29
CA LYS A 36 25.25 21.04 24.48
C LYS A 36 24.14 22.08 24.62
N LYS A 37 24.46 23.37 24.42
CA LYS A 37 23.50 24.48 24.52
C LYS A 37 22.42 24.38 23.42
N ILE A 38 22.83 24.07 22.19
CA ILE A 38 21.90 23.85 21.09
C ILE A 38 20.98 22.66 21.40
N GLY A 39 21.55 21.54 21.85
CA GLY A 39 20.77 20.35 22.20
C GLY A 39 19.77 20.57 23.33
N PHE A 40 20.12 21.33 24.37
CA PHE A 40 19.18 21.72 25.43
C PHE A 40 18.04 22.58 24.90
N THR A 41 18.38 23.56 24.05
CA THR A 41 17.39 24.47 23.46
C THR A 41 16.43 23.73 22.55
N LEU A 42 16.92 22.83 21.69
CA LEU A 42 16.09 22.01 20.81
C LEU A 42 15.18 21.06 21.58
N ASN A 43 15.70 20.39 22.63
CA ASN A 43 14.88 19.56 23.51
C ASN A 43 13.77 20.37 24.21
N HIS A 44 14.07 21.60 24.63
CA HIS A 44 13.07 22.48 25.22
C HIS A 44 11.98 22.89 24.21
N LEU A 45 12.38 23.29 23.00
CA LEU A 45 11.45 23.67 21.93
C LEU A 45 10.51 22.51 21.56
N ILE A 46 11.05 21.29 21.41
CA ILE A 46 10.20 20.13 21.10
C ILE A 46 9.33 19.75 22.30
N GLY A 47 9.87 19.82 23.53
CA GLY A 47 9.11 19.55 24.74
C GLY A 47 7.89 20.45 24.94
N GLN A 48 7.92 21.68 24.42
CA GLN A 48 6.75 22.58 24.41
C GLN A 48 5.65 22.13 23.45
N LYS A 49 5.97 21.32 22.43
CA LYS A 49 5.02 20.83 21.41
C LYS A 49 4.29 19.54 21.81
N GLY A 50 4.62 18.97 22.97
CA GLY A 50 3.95 17.80 23.54
C GLY A 50 4.60 16.46 23.19
N GLY A 51 3.83 15.37 23.37
CA GLY A 51 4.29 14.00 23.07
C GLY A 51 4.19 13.65 21.58
N PHE A 52 4.76 12.52 21.18
CA PHE A 52 4.74 12.07 19.77
C PHE A 52 3.34 11.98 19.15
N GLU A 53 2.33 11.70 19.98
CA GLU A 53 0.93 11.59 19.53
C GLU A 53 0.32 12.96 19.16
N SER A 54 0.88 14.06 19.64
CA SER A 54 0.42 15.43 19.33
C SER A 54 1.19 16.10 18.19
N LEU A 55 2.30 15.50 17.71
CA LEU A 55 3.11 16.06 16.63
C LEU A 55 2.51 15.71 15.26
N ALA A 56 1.82 16.69 14.66
CA ALA A 56 1.26 16.56 13.32
C ALA A 56 2.17 17.13 12.21
N ASP A 57 3.16 17.97 12.58
CA ASP A 57 4.10 18.55 11.63
C ASP A 57 5.33 17.66 11.45
N TYR A 58 5.73 17.44 10.19
CA TYR A 58 6.87 16.59 9.88
C TYR A 58 8.18 17.13 10.42
N TRP A 59 8.41 18.45 10.35
CA TRP A 59 9.71 19.02 10.73
C TRP A 59 9.95 18.91 12.22
N ASP A 60 8.90 18.95 13.02
CA ASP A 60 8.97 18.70 14.46
C ASP A 60 9.43 17.26 14.75
N VAL A 61 8.83 16.28 14.07
CA VAL A 61 9.22 14.87 14.21
C VAL A 61 10.64 14.63 13.66
N ALA A 62 11.00 15.24 12.53
CA ALA A 62 12.33 15.12 11.94
C ALA A 62 13.43 15.72 12.82
N THR A 63 13.18 16.89 13.41
CA THR A 63 14.10 17.52 14.37
C THR A 63 14.30 16.62 15.59
N PHE A 64 13.20 16.04 16.08
CA PHE A 64 13.28 15.10 17.19
C PHE A 64 14.07 13.84 16.82
N PHE A 65 13.85 13.30 15.62
CA PHE A 65 14.59 12.15 15.08
C PHE A 65 16.10 12.47 15.03
N GLU A 66 16.49 13.60 14.45
CA GLU A 66 17.90 14.04 14.34
C GLU A 66 18.54 14.30 15.71
N MET A 67 17.81 14.92 16.63
CA MET A 67 18.26 15.11 18.01
C MET A 67 18.46 13.81 18.76
N SER A 68 17.57 12.83 18.55
CA SER A 68 17.66 11.52 19.18
C SER A 68 18.85 10.73 18.62
N VAL A 69 19.15 10.87 17.32
CA VAL A 69 20.38 10.31 16.73
C VAL A 69 21.62 10.99 17.31
N LEU A 70 21.65 12.32 17.40
CA LEU A 70 22.76 13.07 18.01
C LEU A 70 23.02 12.70 19.47
N GLY A 71 21.94 12.47 20.23
CA GLY A 71 21.98 12.08 21.64
C GLY A 71 22.04 10.56 21.89
N GLU A 72 22.23 9.76 20.84
CA GLU A 72 22.35 8.28 20.90
C GLU A 72 21.17 7.55 21.55
N ASN A 73 19.98 8.15 21.52
CA ASN A 73 18.77 7.56 22.08
C ASN A 73 17.97 6.81 21.00
N TYR A 74 18.45 5.62 20.62
CA TYR A 74 17.89 4.87 19.50
C TYR A 74 16.45 4.37 19.73
N ALA A 75 16.01 4.18 20.98
CA ALA A 75 14.61 3.90 21.30
C ALA A 75 13.67 5.01 20.80
N LYS A 76 14.04 6.27 21.06
CA LYS A 76 13.31 7.45 20.59
C LYS A 76 13.42 7.64 19.08
N VAL A 77 14.55 7.25 18.49
CA VAL A 77 14.74 7.26 17.03
C VAL A 77 13.72 6.35 16.34
N SER A 78 13.53 5.12 16.80
CA SER A 78 12.52 4.20 16.25
C SER A 78 11.09 4.74 16.36
N GLN A 79 10.74 5.37 17.47
CA GLN A 79 9.41 5.99 17.66
C GLN A 79 9.19 7.15 16.68
N ALA A 80 10.19 8.03 16.56
CA ALA A 80 10.12 9.15 15.64
C ALA A 80 10.06 8.70 14.18
N ALA A 81 10.81 7.66 13.81
CA ALA A 81 10.77 7.07 12.48
C ALA A 81 9.37 6.55 12.12
N MET A 82 8.71 5.85 13.04
CA MET A 82 7.33 5.39 12.84
C MET A 82 6.36 6.56 12.60
N CYS A 83 6.51 7.65 13.35
CA CYS A 83 5.73 8.87 13.13
C CYS A 83 6.03 9.51 11.77
N MET A 84 7.30 9.63 11.38
CA MET A 84 7.69 10.14 10.06
C MET A 84 7.07 9.32 8.92
N PHE A 85 7.04 7.99 9.05
CA PHE A 85 6.37 7.11 8.09
C PHE A 85 4.86 7.38 8.01
N ARG A 86 4.18 7.49 9.16
CA ARG A 86 2.74 7.76 9.23
C ARG A 86 2.33 9.12 8.65
N LEU A 87 3.18 10.14 8.80
CA LEU A 87 2.94 11.47 8.25
C LEU A 87 3.01 11.53 6.71
N ASN A 88 3.63 10.53 6.07
CA ASN A 88 3.76 10.42 4.61
C ASN A 88 4.20 11.74 3.93
N PRO A 89 5.37 12.29 4.31
CA PRO A 89 5.86 13.56 3.77
C PRO A 89 6.29 13.42 2.30
N PRO A 90 6.38 14.52 1.54
CA PRO A 90 7.02 14.52 0.23
C PRO A 90 8.48 14.06 0.31
N ASN A 91 8.96 13.30 -0.68
CA ASN A 91 10.31 12.72 -0.70
C ASN A 91 11.44 13.74 -0.45
N TRP A 92 11.28 15.00 -0.85
CA TRP A 92 12.31 16.02 -0.66
C TRP A 92 12.50 16.42 0.81
N TYR A 93 11.47 16.30 1.65
CA TYR A 93 11.57 16.50 3.10
C TYR A 93 12.49 15.41 3.68
N LEU A 94 12.15 14.16 3.36
CA LEU A 94 12.89 12.99 3.81
C LEU A 94 14.35 13.02 3.34
N LYS A 95 14.59 13.44 2.09
CA LYS A 95 15.94 13.59 1.52
C LYS A 95 16.80 14.58 2.32
N SER A 96 16.23 15.66 2.83
CA SER A 96 16.93 16.63 3.67
C SER A 96 17.35 16.00 5.01
N THR A 97 16.40 15.40 5.72
CA THR A 97 16.63 14.79 7.04
C THR A 97 17.63 13.63 6.95
N ILE A 98 17.45 12.74 5.98
CA ILE A 98 18.38 11.62 5.78
C ILE A 98 19.77 12.10 5.35
N GLY A 99 19.87 13.20 4.59
CA GLY A 99 21.14 13.86 4.29
C GLY A 99 21.88 14.32 5.56
N ASN A 100 21.17 14.95 6.49
CA ASN A 100 21.74 15.37 7.78
C ASN A 100 22.23 14.18 8.60
N ILE A 101 21.42 13.11 8.69
CA ILE A 101 21.82 11.91 9.45
C ILE A 101 23.03 11.22 8.82
N LYS A 102 23.05 11.05 7.49
CA LYS A 102 24.22 10.47 6.78
C LYS A 102 25.50 11.27 7.11
N LEU A 103 25.41 12.60 7.19
CA LEU A 103 26.53 13.45 7.60
C LEU A 103 26.91 13.26 9.07
N ILE A 104 25.94 13.25 9.98
CA ILE A 104 26.17 13.04 11.41
C ILE A 104 26.85 11.68 11.65
N SER A 105 26.32 10.61 11.08
CA SER A 105 26.88 9.26 11.22
C SER A 105 28.27 9.13 10.63
N LYS A 106 28.55 9.80 9.49
CA LYS A 106 29.86 9.73 8.82
C LYS A 106 30.96 10.48 9.56
N PHE A 107 30.65 11.63 10.16
CA PHE A 107 31.65 12.51 10.77
C PHE A 107 31.71 12.41 12.29
N ARG A 108 30.90 11.54 12.91
CA ARG A 108 31.01 11.24 14.33
C ARG A 108 32.39 10.63 14.62
N LYS A 109 33.12 11.24 15.56
CA LYS A 109 34.49 10.86 15.92
C LYS A 109 34.61 9.57 16.74
N SER A 110 33.54 9.22 17.45
CA SER A 110 33.48 8.06 18.34
C SER A 110 32.37 7.14 17.88
N GLU A 111 32.58 5.83 17.95
CA GLU A 111 31.46 4.90 17.82
C GLU A 111 30.45 5.16 18.95
N PRO A 112 29.15 4.96 18.70
CA PRO A 112 28.13 5.10 19.72
C PRO A 112 28.48 4.27 20.96
N ASP A 113 28.27 4.81 22.16
CA ASP A 113 28.61 4.09 23.39
C ASP A 113 27.70 2.86 23.54
N PRO A 114 28.24 1.63 23.53
CA PRO A 114 27.44 0.40 23.60
C PRO A 114 26.61 0.28 24.89
N SER A 115 26.88 1.10 25.92
CA SER A 115 26.08 1.15 27.15
C SER A 115 24.78 1.96 27.01
N ASN A 116 24.69 2.82 26.00
CA ASN A 116 23.53 3.69 25.78
C ASN A 116 22.38 3.00 25.03
N TYR A 117 22.61 1.81 24.47
CA TYR A 117 21.61 1.11 23.66
C TYR A 117 21.77 -0.40 23.67
N SER A 118 20.65 -1.08 23.46
CA SER A 118 20.56 -2.51 23.21
C SER A 118 20.85 -2.84 21.74
N LYS A 119 21.32 -4.07 21.49
CA LYS A 119 21.52 -4.59 20.13
C LYS A 119 20.25 -4.52 19.27
N SER A 120 19.07 -4.68 19.87
CA SER A 120 17.78 -4.57 19.19
C SER A 120 17.52 -3.14 18.72
N GLU A 121 17.72 -2.13 19.58
CA GLU A 121 17.51 -0.72 19.23
C GLU A 121 18.42 -0.29 18.08
N MET A 122 19.67 -0.75 18.07
CA MET A 122 20.60 -0.49 16.96
C MET A 122 20.15 -1.17 15.66
N THR A 123 19.63 -2.39 15.75
CA THR A 123 19.10 -3.13 14.59
C THR A 123 17.87 -2.41 14.01
N GLN A 124 16.95 -1.94 14.85
CA GLN A 124 15.81 -1.14 14.42
C GLN A 124 16.24 0.19 13.80
N PHE A 125 17.24 0.86 14.38
CA PHE A 125 17.80 2.08 13.80
C PHE A 125 18.35 1.83 12.40
N HIS A 126 19.15 0.77 12.20
CA HIS A 126 19.67 0.42 10.88
C HIS A 126 18.56 0.16 9.87
N PHE A 127 17.53 -0.59 10.26
CA PHE A 127 16.36 -0.80 9.41
C PHE A 127 15.70 0.52 8.99
N TRP A 128 15.43 1.43 9.94
CA TRP A 128 14.80 2.71 9.61
C TRP A 128 15.66 3.57 8.69
N MET A 129 16.98 3.53 8.89
CA MET A 129 17.91 4.20 7.99
C MET A 129 17.87 3.60 6.58
N GLU A 130 17.90 2.27 6.44
CA GLU A 130 17.76 1.60 5.15
C GLU A 130 16.40 1.91 4.51
N PHE A 131 15.31 1.81 5.27
CA PHE A 131 13.94 2.09 4.82
C PHE A 131 13.81 3.52 4.28
N PHE A 132 14.31 4.53 4.98
CA PHE A 132 14.21 5.91 4.50
C PHE A 132 15.20 6.24 3.39
N VAL A 133 16.36 5.57 3.34
CA VAL A 133 17.29 5.70 2.22
C VAL A 133 16.67 5.11 0.95
N ASP A 134 16.04 3.95 1.05
CA ASP A 134 15.32 3.29 -0.05
C ASP A 134 14.14 4.14 -0.57
N ALA A 135 13.52 4.95 0.29
CA ALA A 135 12.46 5.89 -0.10
C ALA A 135 12.97 7.06 -0.97
N VAL A 136 14.23 7.46 -0.82
CA VAL A 136 14.79 8.67 -1.47
C VAL A 136 15.76 8.38 -2.62
N GLU A 137 16.24 7.14 -2.75
CA GLU A 137 17.13 6.71 -3.82
C GLU A 137 16.31 6.21 -5.02
N GLU A 138 16.51 6.83 -6.19
CA GLU A 138 15.71 6.59 -7.40
C GLU A 138 16.14 5.35 -8.21
N VAL A 139 17.33 4.81 -7.94
CA VAL A 139 17.88 3.67 -8.70
C VAL A 139 18.43 2.65 -7.72
N VAL A 140 17.61 1.66 -7.43
CA VAL A 140 18.00 0.53 -6.59
C VAL A 140 17.81 -0.74 -7.42
N THR A 141 18.85 -1.56 -7.55
CA THR A 141 18.81 -2.85 -8.28
C THR A 141 18.58 -4.03 -7.35
N PHE A 142 18.42 -3.80 -6.04
CA PHE A 142 18.26 -4.84 -5.04
C PHE A 142 16.89 -5.53 -5.14
N VAL A 143 16.88 -6.86 -5.11
CA VAL A 143 15.65 -7.67 -5.05
C VAL A 143 15.10 -7.82 -3.63
N GLN A 144 15.72 -7.16 -2.65
CA GLN A 144 15.30 -7.09 -1.25
C GLN A 144 14.82 -5.68 -0.94
N PHE A 145 13.69 -5.59 -0.25
CA PHE A 145 13.01 -4.35 0.10
C PHE A 145 12.81 -4.27 1.62
N PRO A 146 13.23 -3.17 2.28
CA PRO A 146 12.78 -2.89 3.63
C PRO A 146 11.30 -2.50 3.59
N CYS A 147 10.48 -3.14 4.43
CA CYS A 147 9.04 -2.95 4.44
C CYS A 147 8.47 -2.99 5.88
N LEU A 148 7.22 -2.58 6.02
CA LEU A 148 6.47 -2.70 7.26
C LEU A 148 5.27 -3.62 7.05
N VAL A 149 5.18 -4.70 7.83
CA VAL A 149 3.99 -5.58 7.83
C VAL A 149 3.00 -5.07 8.86
N LEU A 150 1.76 -4.82 8.43
CA LEU A 150 0.68 -4.41 9.33
C LEU A 150 -0.03 -5.63 9.89
N GLU A 151 0.13 -5.85 11.20
CA GLU A 151 -0.54 -6.92 11.94
C GLU A 151 -2.04 -6.61 12.17
N PRO A 152 -2.89 -7.62 12.44
CA PRO A 152 -4.32 -7.43 12.72
C PRO A 152 -4.61 -6.50 13.90
N ASN A 153 -3.69 -6.39 14.85
CA ASN A 153 -3.75 -5.47 15.99
C ASN A 153 -3.37 -4.01 15.64
N ARG A 154 -3.17 -3.70 14.35
CA ARG A 154 -2.76 -2.40 13.79
C ARG A 154 -1.35 -1.94 14.20
N VAL A 155 -0.49 -2.88 14.56
CA VAL A 155 0.93 -2.62 14.81
C VAL A 155 1.71 -2.86 13.52
N PHE A 156 2.60 -1.93 13.17
CA PHE A 156 3.55 -2.10 12.08
C PHE A 156 4.80 -2.81 12.59
N LEU A 157 5.15 -3.91 11.94
CA LEU A 157 6.37 -4.66 12.20
C LEU A 157 7.43 -4.33 11.14
N PRO A 158 8.62 -3.87 11.55
CA PRO A 158 9.79 -3.79 10.68
C PRO A 158 10.16 -5.15 10.10
N SER A 159 10.19 -5.24 8.77
CA SER A 159 10.40 -6.49 8.05
C SER A 159 11.21 -6.27 6.78
N TYR A 160 11.72 -7.35 6.21
CA TYR A 160 12.29 -7.34 4.86
C TYR A 160 11.54 -8.35 4.01
N ILE A 161 11.36 -7.98 2.74
CA ILE A 161 10.81 -8.88 1.73
C ILE A 161 11.79 -8.98 0.56
N GLN A 162 12.09 -10.21 0.17
CA GLN A 162 13.02 -10.52 -0.91
C GLN A 162 12.34 -11.36 -1.99
N VAL A 163 12.60 -10.99 -3.23
CA VAL A 163 12.06 -11.62 -4.42
C VAL A 163 13.17 -12.47 -5.05
N ASN A 164 13.03 -13.79 -5.00
CA ASN A 164 14.01 -14.73 -5.56
C ASN A 164 13.50 -15.29 -6.88
N ASN A 165 14.12 -14.87 -7.99
CA ASN A 165 13.76 -15.27 -9.34
C ASN A 165 14.93 -16.01 -10.02
N ASN A 166 15.40 -17.10 -9.41
CA ASN A 166 16.47 -17.94 -9.95
C ASN A 166 15.88 -19.13 -10.74
N ASP A 167 16.64 -19.68 -11.69
CA ASP A 167 16.20 -20.72 -12.63
C ASP A 167 15.70 -22.03 -11.96
N GLU A 168 16.07 -22.31 -10.71
CA GLU A 168 15.70 -23.56 -10.02
C GLU A 168 14.39 -23.47 -9.23
N ARG A 169 14.12 -22.34 -8.56
CA ARG A 169 12.88 -22.08 -7.79
C ARG A 169 12.63 -20.58 -7.65
N LYS A 170 11.39 -20.19 -7.94
CA LYS A 170 10.89 -18.83 -7.76
C LYS A 170 10.14 -18.74 -6.44
N ASN A 171 10.60 -17.89 -5.53
CA ASN A 171 9.93 -17.68 -4.24
C ASN A 171 10.06 -16.26 -3.72
N VAL A 172 9.20 -15.91 -2.76
CA VAL A 172 9.23 -14.66 -2.02
C VAL A 172 9.51 -14.98 -0.56
N HIS A 173 10.54 -14.37 0.00
CA HIS A 173 10.92 -14.55 1.40
C HIS A 173 10.61 -13.28 2.18
N LEU A 174 9.78 -13.41 3.23
CA LEU A 174 9.37 -12.32 4.11
C LEU A 174 9.79 -12.66 5.54
N TRP A 175 10.51 -11.77 6.21
CA TRP A 175 10.89 -11.99 7.61
C TRP A 175 10.83 -10.70 8.43
N ASN A 176 10.36 -10.83 9.66
CA ASN A 176 10.31 -9.73 10.62
C ASN A 176 11.67 -9.57 11.30
N ILE A 177 12.03 -8.32 11.60
CA ILE A 177 13.17 -8.03 12.46
C ILE A 177 12.86 -8.49 13.87
N LYS A 178 13.76 -9.30 14.43
CA LYS A 178 13.60 -9.85 15.79
C LYS A 178 13.71 -8.73 16.82
N ASP A 179 12.75 -8.70 17.75
CA ASP A 179 12.79 -7.79 18.91
C ASP A 179 13.76 -8.28 20.02
N GLN A 180 13.89 -7.51 21.10
CA GLN A 180 14.83 -7.67 22.23
C GLN A 180 14.93 -9.10 22.80
N ASP A 181 13.84 -9.88 22.74
CA ASP A 181 13.78 -11.26 23.26
C ASP A 181 13.97 -12.36 22.19
N GLY A 182 14.16 -12.02 20.92
CA GLY A 182 14.31 -12.98 19.82
C GLY A 182 13.07 -13.83 19.50
N LYS A 183 11.92 -13.54 20.14
CA LYS A 183 10.71 -14.40 20.13
C LYS A 183 9.65 -14.05 19.09
N GLN A 184 9.62 -12.84 18.54
CA GLN A 184 8.50 -12.35 17.70
C GLN A 184 8.81 -12.20 16.20
N GLY A 185 9.84 -12.90 15.70
CA GLY A 185 10.14 -12.89 14.27
C GLY A 185 9.33 -13.95 13.53
N GLY A 186 8.25 -13.56 12.86
CA GLY A 186 7.65 -14.40 11.83
C GLY A 186 8.56 -14.42 10.60
N GLU A 187 8.70 -15.60 10.00
CA GLU A 187 9.50 -15.82 8.80
C GLU A 187 8.72 -16.75 7.88
N TRP A 188 8.55 -16.32 6.63
CA TRP A 188 7.72 -16.99 5.64
C TRP A 188 8.44 -17.04 4.30
N THR A 189 8.39 -18.21 3.66
CA THR A 189 8.83 -18.39 2.28
C THR A 189 7.64 -18.85 1.46
N PHE A 190 7.23 -18.03 0.50
CA PHE A 190 6.10 -18.27 -0.39
C PHE A 190 6.64 -18.71 -1.74
N GLU A 191 6.43 -19.98 -2.10
CA GLU A 191 6.66 -20.44 -3.48
C GLU A 191 5.63 -19.76 -4.40
N VAL A 192 6.00 -19.45 -5.65
CA VAL A 192 5.12 -18.70 -6.58
C VAL A 192 3.72 -19.33 -6.71
N ASP A 193 3.64 -20.66 -6.78
CA ASP A 193 2.38 -21.43 -6.92
C ASP A 193 1.40 -21.20 -5.74
N THR A 194 1.92 -20.76 -4.60
CA THR A 194 1.11 -20.49 -3.40
C THR A 194 0.56 -19.06 -3.37
N ILE A 195 1.07 -18.16 -4.23
CA ILE A 195 0.67 -16.76 -4.26
C ILE A 195 -0.59 -16.64 -5.11
N LYS A 196 -1.73 -16.42 -4.45
CA LYS A 196 -3.05 -16.35 -5.10
C LYS A 196 -3.28 -15.03 -5.79
N LYS A 197 -2.82 -13.94 -5.18
CA LYS A 197 -3.04 -12.59 -5.69
C LYS A 197 -2.05 -11.61 -5.05
N ILE A 198 -1.65 -10.61 -5.83
CA ILE A 198 -1.03 -9.37 -5.34
C ILE A 198 -1.90 -8.20 -5.80
N SER A 199 -2.07 -7.18 -4.97
CA SER A 199 -2.79 -5.96 -5.36
C SER A 199 -2.24 -4.72 -4.66
N LEU A 200 -2.23 -3.60 -5.39
CA LEU A 200 -1.91 -2.30 -4.82
C LEU A 200 -3.05 -1.80 -3.91
N TYR A 201 -2.71 -1.21 -2.76
CA TYR A 201 -3.71 -0.72 -1.82
C TYR A 201 -4.16 0.70 -2.16
N LYS A 202 -5.43 0.87 -2.53
CA LYS A 202 -5.94 2.17 -3.01
C LYS A 202 -5.85 3.33 -2.03
N ARG A 203 -5.90 3.07 -0.71
CA ARG A 203 -5.89 4.14 0.31
C ARG A 203 -4.48 4.65 0.62
N ASP A 204 -3.45 3.86 0.34
CA ASP A 204 -2.05 4.25 0.51
C ASP A 204 -1.23 3.61 -0.60
N SER A 205 -0.74 4.44 -1.54
CA SER A 205 0.03 4.00 -2.70
C SER A 205 1.36 3.33 -2.35
N ARG A 206 1.78 3.38 -1.07
CA ARG A 206 2.97 2.68 -0.57
C ARG A 206 2.66 1.25 -0.14
N ALA A 207 1.39 0.84 -0.14
CA ALA A 207 0.98 -0.45 0.40
C ALA A 207 0.53 -1.45 -0.66
N ILE A 208 0.79 -2.72 -0.37
CA ILE A 208 0.43 -3.88 -1.17
C ILE A 208 -0.23 -4.91 -0.28
N LEU A 209 -1.26 -5.53 -0.83
CA LEU A 209 -1.94 -6.70 -0.24
C LEU A 209 -1.44 -7.94 -0.97
N LEU A 210 -0.81 -8.85 -0.23
CA LEU A 210 -0.33 -10.13 -0.71
C LEU A 210 -1.21 -11.24 -0.14
N TYR A 211 -1.84 -11.99 -1.05
CA TYR A 211 -2.75 -13.08 -0.73
C TYR A 211 -2.07 -14.41 -1.00
N VAL A 212 -1.91 -15.23 0.03
CA VAL A 212 -1.22 -16.51 -0.06
C VAL A 212 -2.18 -17.66 0.27
N GLN A 213 -2.06 -18.78 -0.44
CA GLN A 213 -2.85 -19.97 -0.19
C GLN A 213 -2.54 -20.56 1.19
N ASN A 214 -3.60 -20.82 1.97
CA ASN A 214 -3.52 -21.42 3.30
C ASN A 214 -2.65 -20.63 4.29
N SER A 215 -2.52 -19.32 4.09
CA SER A 215 -1.85 -18.39 5.00
C SER A 215 -2.72 -17.15 5.21
N ASP A 216 -2.31 -16.28 6.13
CA ASP A 216 -2.94 -14.99 6.35
C ASP A 216 -2.66 -14.03 5.18
N ASP A 217 -3.50 -13.01 5.03
CA ASP A 217 -3.29 -11.95 4.05
C ASP A 217 -2.28 -10.95 4.63
N PHE A 218 -1.24 -10.60 3.86
CA PHE A 218 -0.19 -9.69 4.31
C PHE A 218 -0.42 -8.28 3.77
N HIS A 219 -0.51 -7.33 4.70
CA HIS A 219 -0.59 -5.91 4.41
C HIS A 219 0.82 -5.31 4.52
N ILE A 220 1.47 -5.09 3.38
CA ILE A 220 2.90 -4.74 3.32
C ILE A 220 3.03 -3.29 2.86
N TYR A 221 3.69 -2.45 3.66
CA TYR A 221 3.95 -1.05 3.35
C TYR A 221 5.43 -0.86 3.01
N PHE A 222 5.69 -0.29 1.83
CA PHE A 222 7.02 0.02 1.33
C PHE A 222 7.44 1.44 1.73
N SER A 223 8.73 1.71 1.56
CA SER A 223 9.36 2.99 1.82
C SER A 223 8.77 4.15 1.01
N SER A 224 8.32 3.87 -0.22
CA SER A 224 7.69 4.82 -1.12
C SER A 224 6.75 4.13 -2.11
N ALA A 225 5.90 4.91 -2.79
CA ALA A 225 5.02 4.39 -3.84
C ALA A 225 5.81 3.79 -5.00
N VAL A 226 6.98 4.38 -5.33
CA VAL A 226 7.87 3.87 -6.38
C VAL A 226 8.38 2.47 -6.04
N GLN A 227 8.77 2.24 -4.79
CA GLN A 227 9.25 0.94 -4.34
C GLN A 227 8.14 -0.10 -4.24
N ALA A 228 6.92 0.30 -3.84
CA ALA A 228 5.74 -0.55 -3.91
C ALA A 228 5.47 -1.00 -5.36
N THR A 229 5.38 -0.06 -6.31
CA THR A 229 5.18 -0.38 -7.74
C THR A 229 6.30 -1.26 -8.29
N ARG A 230 7.54 -1.02 -7.89
CA ARG A 230 8.69 -1.84 -8.28
C ARG A 230 8.55 -3.28 -7.80
N PHE A 231 8.21 -3.48 -6.53
CA PHE A 231 7.95 -4.81 -5.98
C PHE A 231 6.78 -5.49 -6.72
N TYR A 232 5.68 -4.76 -6.93
CA TYR A 232 4.51 -5.25 -7.67
C TYR A 232 4.89 -5.75 -9.07
N ASN A 233 5.66 -4.97 -9.83
CA ASN A 233 6.09 -5.36 -11.17
C ASN A 233 6.97 -6.62 -11.16
N LEU A 234 7.91 -6.73 -10.21
CA LEU A 234 8.75 -7.93 -10.07
C LEU A 234 7.89 -9.18 -9.75
N MET A 235 6.88 -9.02 -8.91
CA MET A 235 5.94 -10.08 -8.58
C MET A 235 5.11 -10.49 -9.79
N CYS A 236 4.60 -9.54 -10.58
CA CYS A 236 3.92 -9.83 -11.84
C CYS A 236 4.83 -10.58 -12.82
N GLU A 237 6.08 -10.15 -13.04
CA GLU A 237 7.03 -10.85 -13.92
C GLU A 237 7.31 -12.30 -13.49
N MET A 238 7.37 -12.54 -12.18
CA MET A 238 7.54 -13.89 -11.64
C MET A 238 6.34 -14.78 -11.91
N VAL A 239 5.13 -14.21 -11.80
CA VAL A 239 3.85 -14.91 -11.86
C VAL A 239 3.31 -15.04 -13.30
N ASP A 240 3.61 -14.10 -14.19
CA ASP A 240 3.19 -14.08 -15.60
C ASP A 240 3.84 -15.19 -16.44
N ASN A 241 4.93 -15.80 -15.95
CA ASN A 241 5.47 -17.02 -16.56
C ASN A 241 4.57 -18.25 -16.32
N GLU A 242 3.56 -18.15 -15.45
CA GLU A 242 2.57 -19.20 -15.16
C GLU A 242 1.14 -18.66 -15.06
N ASN A 243 0.72 -17.81 -16.00
CA ASN A 243 -0.68 -17.68 -16.44
C ASN A 243 -1.79 -17.58 -15.36
N GLN A 244 -1.55 -16.88 -14.25
CA GLN A 244 -2.58 -16.54 -13.27
C GLN A 244 -2.08 -15.39 -12.41
N VAL A 245 -2.86 -14.31 -12.26
CA VAL A 245 -2.59 -13.09 -11.47
C VAL A 245 -1.92 -11.95 -12.25
N THR A 246 -2.68 -11.36 -13.16
CA THR A 246 -2.63 -9.91 -13.35
C THR A 246 -3.88 -9.31 -12.73
N ASP A 247 -3.72 -8.21 -11.99
CA ASP A 247 -4.84 -7.36 -11.64
C ASP A 247 -5.62 -7.08 -12.92
N THR A 248 -6.88 -7.49 -12.94
CA THR A 248 -7.78 -7.13 -14.02
C THR A 248 -7.92 -5.62 -13.92
N GLU A 249 -7.27 -4.92 -14.85
CA GLU A 249 -7.19 -3.46 -14.95
C GLU A 249 -8.47 -2.82 -14.44
N GLU A 250 -8.36 -2.04 -13.35
CA GLU A 250 -9.42 -1.11 -13.02
C GLU A 250 -9.56 -0.16 -14.21
N PRO A 251 -10.76 -0.01 -14.80
CA PRO A 251 -10.95 0.94 -15.89
C PRO A 251 -10.92 2.35 -15.30
N ASP A 252 -9.72 2.86 -15.04
CA ASP A 252 -9.48 4.23 -14.65
C ASP A 252 -9.89 5.12 -15.84
N GLY A 253 -11.04 5.79 -15.72
CA GLY A 253 -11.56 6.77 -16.68
C GLY A 253 -11.84 6.29 -18.13
N CYS A 254 -11.61 5.02 -18.45
CA CYS A 254 -11.65 4.48 -19.82
C CYS A 254 -12.99 3.82 -20.18
N TYR A 255 -14.12 4.37 -19.73
CA TYR A 255 -15.44 3.92 -20.16
C TYR A 255 -16.37 5.08 -20.50
N GLU A 256 -17.33 4.83 -21.36
CA GLU A 256 -18.40 5.78 -21.71
C GLU A 256 -19.75 5.09 -21.73
N TYR A 257 -20.77 5.72 -21.16
CA TYR A 257 -22.13 5.19 -21.21
C TYR A 257 -22.67 5.26 -22.63
N GLU A 258 -23.46 4.25 -23.03
CA GLU A 258 -24.26 4.34 -24.24
C GLU A 258 -25.54 5.13 -23.94
N TYR A 259 -25.91 6.03 -24.85
CA TYR A 259 -27.08 6.91 -24.72
C TYR A 259 -28.12 6.58 -25.79
N ASP A 260 -29.40 6.72 -25.44
CA ASP A 260 -30.52 6.60 -26.38
C ASP A 260 -30.71 7.89 -27.22
N ASP A 261 -31.63 7.86 -28.18
CA ASP A 261 -31.96 9.00 -29.05
C ASP A 261 -32.41 10.26 -28.30
N LYS A 262 -32.72 10.15 -27.00
CA LYS A 262 -33.12 11.24 -26.11
C LYS A 262 -32.00 11.67 -25.16
N ASN A 263 -30.76 11.23 -25.43
CA ASN A 263 -29.57 11.50 -24.63
C ASN A 263 -29.67 11.00 -23.18
N ARG A 264 -30.31 9.84 -22.96
CA ARG A 264 -30.42 9.20 -21.64
C ARG A 264 -29.59 7.91 -21.63
N LYS A 265 -28.91 7.63 -20.50
CA LYS A 265 -28.15 6.37 -20.33
C LYS A 265 -29.05 5.17 -20.61
N ILE A 266 -28.59 4.25 -21.47
CA ILE A 266 -29.31 3.03 -21.81
C ILE A 266 -29.30 2.09 -20.60
N VAL A 267 -30.48 1.75 -20.09
CA VAL A 267 -30.66 0.81 -18.97
C VAL A 267 -30.79 -0.61 -19.51
N LEU A 268 -29.88 -1.50 -19.09
CA LEU A 268 -29.92 -2.94 -19.38
C LEU A 268 -30.82 -3.69 -18.41
N GLY A 269 -30.89 -3.24 -17.15
CA GLY A 269 -31.70 -3.89 -16.12
C GLY A 269 -31.75 -3.08 -14.83
N ARG A 270 -32.70 -3.44 -13.96
CA ARG A 270 -32.81 -2.91 -12.59
C ARG A 270 -32.80 -4.10 -11.65
N GLY A 271 -31.83 -4.15 -10.74
CA GLY A 271 -31.76 -5.14 -9.67
C GLY A 271 -32.19 -4.55 -8.33
N SER A 272 -32.26 -5.39 -7.29
CA SER A 272 -32.63 -4.98 -5.93
C SER A 272 -31.67 -3.91 -5.37
N PHE A 273 -30.40 -3.98 -5.75
CA PHE A 273 -29.32 -3.15 -5.19
C PHE A 273 -28.90 -1.99 -6.10
N GLY A 274 -29.40 -1.89 -7.34
CA GLY A 274 -28.90 -0.87 -8.26
C GLY A 274 -29.43 -0.98 -9.69
N VAL A 275 -28.96 -0.08 -10.54
CA VAL A 275 -29.34 -0.01 -11.96
C VAL A 275 -28.14 -0.40 -12.81
N VAL A 276 -28.37 -1.26 -13.80
CA VAL A 276 -27.33 -1.70 -14.74
C VAL A 276 -27.48 -0.93 -16.05
N TYR A 277 -26.43 -0.24 -16.45
CA TYR A 277 -26.35 0.57 -17.67
C TYR A 277 -25.46 -0.09 -18.71
N ALA A 278 -25.75 0.19 -19.99
CA ALA A 278 -24.85 -0.15 -21.08
C ALA A 278 -23.73 0.88 -21.16
N ALA A 279 -22.51 0.40 -21.33
CA ALA A 279 -21.35 1.25 -21.55
C ALA A 279 -20.37 0.57 -22.52
N ARG A 280 -19.33 1.30 -22.89
CA ARG A 280 -18.26 0.84 -23.74
C ARG A 280 -16.92 1.20 -23.12
N ASN A 281 -15.98 0.27 -23.16
CA ASN A 281 -14.58 0.57 -22.83
C ASN A 281 -13.99 1.43 -23.95
N ARG A 282 -13.45 2.60 -23.61
CA ARG A 282 -12.91 3.58 -24.57
C ARG A 282 -11.71 3.05 -25.34
N ASN A 283 -10.85 2.27 -24.70
CA ASN A 283 -9.61 1.75 -25.28
C ASN A 283 -9.90 0.62 -26.26
N THR A 284 -10.75 -0.33 -25.87
CA THR A 284 -11.00 -1.55 -26.65
C THR A 284 -12.25 -1.47 -27.51
N GLN A 285 -13.10 -0.46 -27.30
CA GLN A 285 -14.44 -0.34 -27.90
C GLN A 285 -15.37 -1.53 -27.60
N VAL A 286 -15.02 -2.37 -26.61
CA VAL A 286 -15.83 -3.52 -26.19
C VAL A 286 -16.98 -3.05 -25.32
N ARG A 287 -18.16 -3.63 -25.54
CA ARG A 287 -19.38 -3.39 -24.79
C ARG A 287 -19.32 -4.03 -23.40
N ILE A 288 -19.68 -3.25 -22.38
CA ILE A 288 -19.67 -3.64 -20.97
C ILE A 288 -20.98 -3.24 -20.28
N ALA A 289 -21.26 -3.85 -19.14
CA ALA A 289 -22.37 -3.51 -18.27
C ALA A 289 -21.84 -2.84 -16.98
N VAL A 290 -22.45 -1.71 -16.59
CA VAL A 290 -22.07 -0.95 -15.39
C VAL A 290 -23.24 -0.96 -14.42
N LYS A 291 -23.10 -1.64 -13.29
CA LYS A 291 -24.09 -1.61 -12.19
C LYS A 291 -23.75 -0.46 -11.25
N GLU A 292 -24.62 0.54 -11.17
CA GLU A 292 -24.52 1.66 -10.25
C GLU A 292 -25.38 1.42 -9.01
N VAL A 293 -24.76 1.55 -7.84
CA VAL A 293 -25.38 1.44 -6.51
C VAL A 293 -25.17 2.78 -5.77
N PRO A 294 -26.22 3.47 -5.33
CA PRO A 294 -26.06 4.73 -4.59
C PRO A 294 -25.34 4.54 -3.25
N GLU A 295 -24.34 5.37 -2.95
CA GLU A 295 -23.61 5.34 -1.66
C GLU A 295 -24.37 6.12 -0.58
N LYS A 296 -25.55 5.63 -0.17
CA LYS A 296 -26.43 6.41 0.72
C LYS A 296 -26.12 6.26 2.21
N ASN A 297 -25.52 5.16 2.67
CA ASN A 297 -25.17 4.92 4.08
C ASN A 297 -23.98 3.95 4.20
N LEU A 298 -23.08 4.18 5.15
CA LEU A 298 -21.92 3.30 5.46
C LEU A 298 -22.33 1.84 5.78
N GLU A 299 -23.53 1.63 6.31
CA GLU A 299 -24.07 0.29 6.65
C GLU A 299 -24.47 -0.53 5.41
N GLU A 300 -24.75 0.10 4.26
CA GLU A 300 -25.09 -0.58 2.99
C GLU A 300 -23.86 -0.89 2.14
N VAL A 301 -22.69 -0.31 2.47
CA VAL A 301 -21.43 -0.51 1.74
C VAL A 301 -20.84 -1.90 2.01
N GLN A 302 -21.07 -2.47 3.20
CA GLN A 302 -20.46 -3.73 3.61
C GLN A 302 -21.00 -4.96 2.83
N PRO A 303 -22.34 -5.14 2.65
CA PRO A 303 -22.87 -6.20 1.78
C PRO A 303 -22.41 -6.08 0.32
N LEU A 304 -22.21 -4.85 -0.15
CA LEU A 304 -21.73 -4.60 -1.50
C LEU A 304 -20.25 -4.99 -1.67
N HIS A 305 -19.42 -4.74 -0.66
CA HIS A 305 -18.02 -5.18 -0.63
C HIS A 305 -17.91 -6.71 -0.63
N GLU A 306 -18.82 -7.40 0.07
CA GLU A 306 -18.92 -8.86 0.02
C GLU A 306 -19.40 -9.37 -1.34
N GLU A 307 -20.35 -8.70 -1.99
CA GLU A 307 -20.79 -9.04 -3.37
C GLU A 307 -19.63 -8.93 -4.36
N ILE A 308 -18.86 -7.83 -4.30
CA ILE A 308 -17.69 -7.63 -5.16
C ILE A 308 -16.61 -8.65 -4.86
N LYS A 309 -16.32 -8.88 -3.57
CA LYS A 309 -15.33 -9.86 -3.16
C LYS A 309 -15.74 -11.24 -3.66
N LEU A 310 -17.00 -11.64 -3.54
CA LEU A 310 -17.44 -12.92 -4.09
C LEU A 310 -17.26 -12.92 -5.61
N HIS A 311 -17.84 -11.94 -6.31
CA HIS A 311 -17.89 -11.89 -7.77
C HIS A 311 -16.51 -11.77 -8.43
N SER A 312 -15.57 -11.06 -7.81
CA SER A 312 -14.21 -10.88 -8.32
C SER A 312 -13.39 -12.17 -8.37
N HIS A 313 -13.76 -13.18 -7.58
CA HIS A 313 -13.10 -14.49 -7.57
C HIS A 313 -13.81 -15.52 -8.46
N LEU A 314 -14.98 -15.20 -9.03
CA LEU A 314 -15.71 -16.12 -9.89
C LEU A 314 -15.18 -16.05 -11.32
N SER A 315 -14.66 -17.17 -11.81
CA SER A 315 -14.22 -17.32 -13.19
C SER A 315 -14.75 -18.64 -13.75
N HIS A 316 -15.88 -18.55 -14.45
CA HIS A 316 -16.53 -19.69 -15.07
C HIS A 316 -17.35 -19.24 -16.28
N LYS A 317 -17.36 -20.05 -17.35
CA LYS A 317 -18.09 -19.76 -18.61
C LYS A 317 -19.60 -19.51 -18.45
N ASN A 318 -20.19 -19.95 -17.33
CA ASN A 318 -21.62 -19.79 -17.02
C ASN A 318 -21.88 -18.77 -15.90
N ILE A 319 -20.88 -17.96 -15.53
CA ILE A 319 -21.01 -16.84 -14.61
C ILE A 319 -20.58 -15.59 -15.36
N VAL A 320 -21.39 -14.53 -15.26
CA VAL A 320 -21.08 -13.24 -15.89
C VAL A 320 -19.74 -12.76 -15.37
N LYS A 321 -18.80 -12.50 -16.27
CA LYS A 321 -17.44 -12.08 -15.92
C LYS A 321 -17.43 -10.70 -15.25
N TYR A 322 -16.88 -10.65 -14.04
CA TYR A 322 -16.51 -9.41 -13.38
C TYR A 322 -15.29 -8.79 -14.07
N LEU A 323 -15.33 -7.48 -14.33
CA LEU A 323 -14.25 -6.75 -15.00
C LEU A 323 -13.56 -5.75 -14.06
N GLY A 324 -14.23 -5.29 -13.00
CA GLY A 324 -13.67 -4.31 -12.07
C GLY A 324 -14.75 -3.60 -11.27
N SER A 325 -14.34 -2.72 -10.36
CA SER A 325 -15.26 -1.83 -9.66
C SER A 325 -14.58 -0.53 -9.21
N VAL A 326 -15.36 0.54 -9.12
CA VAL A 326 -14.90 1.87 -8.69
C VAL A 326 -15.98 2.57 -7.88
N SER A 327 -15.57 3.41 -6.93
CA SER A 327 -16.45 4.33 -6.21
C SER A 327 -16.19 5.74 -6.75
N GLU A 328 -17.19 6.34 -7.39
CA GLU A 328 -17.08 7.63 -8.08
C GLU A 328 -18.44 8.33 -8.14
N ASP A 329 -18.48 9.66 -8.03
CA ASP A 329 -19.69 10.49 -8.10
C ASP A 329 -20.79 10.15 -7.07
N GLY A 330 -20.43 9.56 -5.92
CA GLY A 330 -21.40 9.09 -4.92
C GLY A 330 -22.14 7.81 -5.34
N PHE A 331 -21.60 7.09 -6.32
CA PHE A 331 -22.06 5.78 -6.73
C PHE A 331 -20.92 4.77 -6.66
N PHE A 332 -21.27 3.59 -6.17
CA PHE A 332 -20.45 2.41 -6.34
C PHE A 332 -20.79 1.76 -7.69
N LYS A 333 -19.78 1.58 -8.54
CA LYS A 333 -19.90 1.11 -9.92
C LYS A 333 -19.21 -0.26 -10.06
N ILE A 334 -19.94 -1.27 -10.52
CA ILE A 334 -19.40 -2.61 -10.83
C ILE A 334 -19.41 -2.81 -12.35
N PHE A 335 -18.25 -3.13 -12.92
CA PHE A 335 -18.06 -3.39 -14.34
C PHE A 335 -18.13 -4.90 -14.61
N MET A 336 -18.93 -5.28 -15.60
CA MET A 336 -19.16 -6.67 -16.00
C MET A 336 -19.18 -6.79 -17.52
N GLU A 337 -18.97 -7.99 -18.04
CA GLU A 337 -19.21 -8.24 -19.46
C GLU A 337 -20.68 -7.98 -19.82
N GLN A 338 -20.93 -7.44 -21.02
CA GLN A 338 -22.27 -7.31 -21.54
C GLN A 338 -22.67 -8.61 -22.27
N VAL A 339 -23.64 -9.33 -21.73
CA VAL A 339 -24.16 -10.55 -22.36
C VAL A 339 -25.12 -10.18 -23.52
N PRO A 340 -24.81 -10.57 -24.77
CA PRO A 340 -25.71 -10.34 -25.89
C PRO A 340 -26.97 -11.19 -25.76
N GLY A 341 -28.14 -10.61 -26.03
CA GLY A 341 -29.43 -11.30 -25.99
C GLY A 341 -30.27 -11.06 -24.73
N GLY A 342 -29.67 -10.53 -23.66
CA GLY A 342 -30.39 -10.13 -22.44
C GLY A 342 -30.85 -11.32 -21.58
N SER A 343 -31.81 -11.07 -20.69
CA SER A 343 -32.28 -12.10 -19.74
C SER A 343 -33.08 -13.21 -20.42
N LEU A 344 -33.00 -14.43 -19.87
CA LEU A 344 -33.81 -15.57 -20.31
C LEU A 344 -35.32 -15.23 -20.28
N SER A 345 -35.78 -14.51 -19.26
CA SER A 345 -37.18 -14.08 -19.15
C SER A 345 -37.59 -13.12 -20.27
N GLN A 346 -36.68 -12.23 -20.71
CA GLN A 346 -36.93 -11.35 -21.85
C GLN A 346 -37.00 -12.15 -23.15
N LEU A 347 -36.11 -13.11 -23.36
CA LEU A 347 -36.12 -13.98 -24.54
C LEU A 347 -37.40 -14.81 -24.63
N LEU A 348 -37.86 -15.39 -23.52
CA LEU A 348 -39.13 -16.12 -23.44
C LEU A 348 -40.33 -15.24 -23.78
N ARG A 349 -40.39 -14.00 -23.25
CA ARG A 349 -41.52 -13.09 -23.50
C ARG A 349 -41.54 -12.50 -24.92
N SER A 350 -40.38 -12.22 -25.50
CA SER A 350 -40.28 -11.41 -26.72
C SER A 350 -39.99 -12.21 -27.99
N LYS A 351 -39.37 -13.40 -27.87
CA LYS A 351 -38.91 -14.17 -29.04
C LYS A 351 -39.34 -15.62 -29.03
N TRP A 352 -39.16 -16.34 -27.92
CA TRP A 352 -39.27 -17.81 -27.91
C TRP A 352 -40.65 -18.33 -27.52
N GLY A 353 -41.41 -17.59 -26.71
CA GLY A 353 -42.65 -18.10 -26.14
C GLY A 353 -42.42 -19.27 -25.17
N PRO A 354 -43.48 -20.03 -24.82
CA PRO A 354 -43.38 -21.20 -23.95
C PRO A 354 -42.51 -22.31 -24.60
N LEU A 355 -41.49 -22.79 -23.88
CA LEU A 355 -40.57 -23.83 -24.38
C LEU A 355 -41.05 -25.28 -24.17
N LYS A 356 -42.32 -25.51 -23.86
CA LYS A 356 -42.85 -26.83 -23.45
C LYS A 356 -42.54 -27.93 -24.48
N ASP A 357 -42.59 -27.58 -25.76
CA ASP A 357 -42.35 -28.50 -26.87
C ASP A 357 -40.91 -28.44 -27.40
N ALA A 358 -40.04 -27.63 -26.78
CA ALA A 358 -38.65 -27.39 -27.17
C ALA A 358 -37.68 -27.97 -26.12
N GLU A 359 -37.86 -29.26 -25.80
CA GLU A 359 -37.11 -29.97 -24.76
C GLU A 359 -35.59 -29.85 -24.92
N THR A 360 -35.07 -29.91 -26.15
CA THR A 360 -33.64 -29.74 -26.44
C THR A 360 -33.10 -28.39 -26.00
N THR A 361 -33.89 -27.32 -26.15
CA THR A 361 -33.53 -25.96 -25.71
C THR A 361 -33.55 -25.87 -24.18
N ILE A 362 -34.55 -26.49 -23.55
CA ILE A 362 -34.64 -26.57 -22.08
C ILE A 362 -33.41 -27.28 -21.52
N VAL A 363 -33.08 -28.46 -22.03
CA VAL A 363 -31.93 -29.25 -21.58
C VAL A 363 -30.62 -28.47 -21.75
N PHE A 364 -30.45 -27.80 -22.88
CA PHE A 364 -29.24 -27.03 -23.17
C PHE A 364 -28.98 -25.89 -22.17
N TYR A 365 -29.99 -25.07 -21.87
CA TYR A 365 -29.85 -23.98 -20.90
C TYR A 365 -29.85 -24.49 -19.46
N THR A 366 -30.64 -25.52 -19.15
CA THR A 366 -30.67 -26.13 -17.81
C THR A 366 -29.31 -26.70 -17.44
N LYS A 367 -28.64 -27.38 -18.38
CA LYS A 367 -27.28 -27.90 -18.16
C LYS A 367 -26.30 -26.77 -17.82
N GLN A 368 -26.33 -25.65 -18.56
CA GLN A 368 -25.45 -24.50 -18.30
C GLN A 368 -25.72 -23.84 -16.94
N ILE A 369 -27.00 -23.75 -16.55
CA ILE A 369 -27.39 -23.26 -15.21
C ILE A 369 -26.84 -24.18 -14.13
N LEU A 370 -26.99 -25.51 -14.29
CA LEU A 370 -26.48 -26.49 -13.35
C LEU A 370 -24.94 -26.50 -13.29
N GLU A 371 -24.24 -26.31 -14.40
CA GLU A 371 -22.78 -26.16 -14.43
C GLU A 371 -22.33 -24.91 -13.66
N GLY A 372 -23.04 -23.79 -13.81
CA GLY A 372 -22.79 -22.58 -13.01
C GLY A 372 -23.07 -22.77 -11.52
N LEU A 373 -24.21 -23.39 -11.17
CA LEU A 373 -24.57 -23.67 -9.78
C LEU A 373 -23.67 -24.71 -9.11
N LYS A 374 -23.06 -25.62 -9.87
CA LYS A 374 -22.06 -26.57 -9.34
C LYS A 374 -20.74 -25.88 -9.01
N TYR A 375 -20.41 -24.81 -9.72
CA TYR A 375 -19.19 -24.04 -9.50
C TYR A 375 -19.31 -23.12 -8.28
N LEU A 376 -20.49 -22.51 -8.09
CA LEU A 376 -20.86 -21.77 -6.88
C LEU A 376 -20.98 -22.70 -5.68
#